data_AF-A0A9D4GUQ7-F1
#
_entry.id   AF-A0A9D4GUQ7-F1
#
_cell.length_a   1.000
_cell.length_b   1.000
_cell.length_c   1.000
_cell.angle_alpha   90.00
_cell.angle_beta   90.00
_cell.angle_gamma   90.00
#
_symmetry.space_group_name_H-M   'P 1'
#
loop_
_entity.id
_entity.type
_entity.pdbx_description
1 polymer ?
#
loop_
_entity_poly.entity_id
_entity_poly.type
_entity_poly.pdbx_seq_one_letter_code
_entity_poly.pdbx_strand_id
1 'polypeptide(L)'
;MHITFDYQGLTVDKINNGNLQVTELEVYAITDGQRKQSPVLQTWRKHPEWNEKFLETLTEEIASFKPSGELGLSDVRILMLGPVGTGKSSFYNTINSVFKGRITQRAPSGIGTQSITTAYTPYVVKARSGASLNFRFCDTRGLEVPQGLDNLECNYLLDGNISDFYEFNPATPICPENPGFVHKPNLKEKIHCVLFVIDAATIDEIPQNWSKR
;
A
#
# COMPACT_ATOMS: atom_id res chain seq x y z
N MET A 1 -20.75 -30.54 34.19
CA MET A 1 -19.99 -30.09 35.37
C MET A 1 -18.71 -30.91 35.43
N HIS A 2 -17.60 -30.33 35.00
CA HIS A 2 -16.21 -30.65 35.37
C HIS A 2 -15.38 -29.48 34.86
N ILE A 3 -14.59 -28.89 35.77
CA ILE A 3 -13.83 -27.64 35.60
C ILE A 3 -12.35 -28.00 35.66
N THR A 4 -11.50 -27.41 34.82
CA THR A 4 -10.07 -27.23 35.15
C THR A 4 -9.46 -26.03 34.41
N PHE A 5 -8.44 -25.43 35.05
CA PHE A 5 -7.94 -24.06 34.97
C PHE A 5 -6.61 -23.94 34.20
N ASP A 6 -6.20 -22.72 33.83
CA ASP A 6 -4.80 -22.38 33.49
C ASP A 6 -4.04 -21.79 34.71
N TYR A 7 -2.72 -21.85 34.64
CA TYR A 7 -1.74 -21.51 35.70
C TYR A 7 -1.77 -20.05 36.21
N GLN A 8 -2.62 -19.17 35.71
CA GLN A 8 -2.81 -17.80 36.21
C GLN A 8 -4.22 -17.49 36.73
N GLY A 9 -5.12 -18.48 36.81
CA GLY A 9 -6.39 -18.34 37.54
C GLY A 9 -7.38 -17.32 36.97
N LEU A 10 -7.33 -17.07 35.66
CA LEU A 10 -8.30 -16.23 34.97
C LEU A 10 -9.49 -17.08 34.49
N THR A 11 -10.68 -16.77 35.01
CA THR A 11 -11.95 -17.35 34.53
C THR A 11 -12.40 -16.63 33.26
N VAL A 12 -13.18 -17.31 32.41
CA VAL A 12 -13.75 -16.74 31.16
C VAL A 12 -14.47 -15.40 31.42
N ASP A 13 -15.13 -15.28 32.57
CA ASP A 13 -15.82 -14.05 33.00
C ASP A 13 -14.87 -12.85 33.19
N LYS A 14 -13.60 -13.09 33.54
CA LYS A 14 -12.57 -12.03 33.68
C LYS A 14 -11.97 -11.59 32.34
N ILE A 15 -11.97 -12.47 31.34
CA ILE A 15 -11.34 -12.19 30.03
C ILE A 15 -12.25 -11.28 29.19
N ASN A 16 -13.57 -11.34 29.40
CA ASN A 16 -14.52 -10.76 28.46
C ASN A 16 -15.44 -9.67 29.03
N ASN A 17 -15.24 -9.21 30.27
CA ASN A 17 -16.05 -8.16 30.90
C ASN A 17 -17.59 -8.34 30.72
N GLY A 18 -18.07 -9.58 30.57
CA GLY A 18 -19.48 -9.90 30.34
C GLY A 18 -20.04 -9.75 28.92
N ASN A 19 -19.24 -9.48 27.88
CA ASN A 19 -19.76 -9.32 26.50
C ASN A 19 -19.66 -10.60 25.66
N LEU A 20 -20.77 -11.32 25.52
CA LEU A 20 -20.90 -12.59 24.77
C LEU A 20 -20.85 -12.48 23.22
N GLN A 21 -20.12 -11.53 22.66
CA GLN A 21 -19.92 -11.39 21.20
C GLN A 21 -18.47 -11.72 20.86
N VAL A 22 -18.12 -13.00 20.91
CA VAL A 22 -16.84 -13.51 20.40
C VAL A 22 -17.14 -14.34 19.16
N THR A 23 -16.66 -13.93 17.99
CA THR A 23 -16.84 -14.67 16.74
C THR A 23 -15.82 -15.80 16.58
N GLU A 24 -14.65 -15.73 17.23
CA GLU A 24 -13.69 -16.85 17.29
C GLU A 24 -12.96 -16.88 18.64
N LEU A 25 -13.07 -18.02 19.34
CA LEU A 25 -12.31 -18.36 20.54
C LEU A 25 -11.69 -19.73 20.32
N GLU A 26 -10.36 -19.80 20.15
CA GLU A 26 -9.65 -21.07 20.10
C GLU A 26 -9.00 -21.38 21.44
N VAL A 27 -9.45 -22.45 22.07
CA VAL A 27 -8.90 -22.97 23.32
C VAL A 27 -8.11 -24.24 23.02
N TYR A 28 -6.83 -24.27 23.37
CA TYR A 28 -5.99 -25.44 23.18
C TYR A 28 -5.89 -26.23 24.48
N ALA A 29 -6.30 -27.50 24.44
CA ALA A 29 -6.05 -28.43 25.53
C ALA A 29 -4.59 -28.91 25.46
N ILE A 30 -3.79 -28.62 26.48
CA ILE A 30 -2.48 -29.24 26.64
C ILE A 30 -2.69 -30.58 27.35
N THR A 31 -2.75 -31.67 26.59
CA THR A 31 -2.61 -33.01 27.16
C THR A 31 -1.13 -33.36 27.26
N ASP A 32 -0.67 -33.66 28.47
CA ASP A 32 0.63 -34.26 28.73
C ASP A 32 0.76 -35.57 27.94
N GLY A 33 1.49 -35.54 26.83
CA GLY A 33 1.73 -36.72 26.01
C GLY A 33 1.83 -36.40 24.53
N GLN A 34 3.07 -36.25 24.07
CA GLN A 34 3.50 -36.03 22.69
C GLN A 34 2.99 -34.72 22.08
N ARG A 35 3.94 -33.79 21.92
CA ARG A 35 3.80 -32.55 21.15
C ARG A 35 3.45 -32.92 19.69
N LYS A 36 2.17 -33.17 19.41
CA LYS A 36 1.66 -33.14 18.03
C LYS A 36 1.98 -31.75 17.55
N GLN A 37 2.95 -31.66 16.65
CA GLN A 37 3.27 -30.41 15.98
C GLN A 37 1.95 -29.87 15.47
N SER A 38 1.57 -28.67 15.93
CA SER A 38 0.54 -27.87 15.27
C SER A 38 0.82 -27.97 13.77
N PRO A 39 -0.19 -28.16 12.90
CA PRO A 39 0.05 -28.10 11.47
C PRO A 39 0.67 -26.72 11.23
N VAL A 40 1.98 -26.70 11.04
CA VAL A 40 2.70 -25.52 10.58
C VAL A 40 1.91 -25.10 9.36
N LEU A 41 1.20 -23.98 9.47
CA LEU A 41 0.43 -23.40 8.38
C LEU A 41 1.35 -23.45 7.17
N GLN A 42 1.05 -24.35 6.23
CA GLN A 42 1.86 -24.44 5.03
C GLN A 42 1.86 -23.06 4.43
N THR A 43 3.05 -22.47 4.27
CA THR A 43 3.15 -21.11 3.74
C THR A 43 2.44 -21.11 2.41
N TRP A 44 1.46 -20.20 2.26
CA TRP A 44 0.59 -20.10 1.08
C TRP A 44 1.37 -19.86 -0.23
N ARG A 45 2.65 -19.51 -0.12
CA ARG A 45 3.64 -19.56 -1.20
C ARG A 45 4.88 -20.34 -0.75
N LYS A 46 5.43 -21.12 -1.67
CA LYS A 46 6.80 -21.64 -1.56
C LYS A 46 7.74 -20.49 -1.90
N HIS A 47 8.52 -20.03 -0.92
CA HIS A 47 9.52 -19.02 -1.15
C HIS A 47 10.91 -19.66 -1.29
N PRO A 48 11.73 -19.20 -2.23
CA PRO A 48 13.15 -19.55 -2.25
C PRO A 48 13.85 -18.96 -1.01
N GLU A 49 15.08 -19.41 -0.74
CA GLU A 49 15.90 -18.78 0.29
C GLU A 49 16.13 -17.30 -0.04
N TRP A 50 15.87 -16.44 0.95
CA TRP A 50 16.18 -15.03 0.88
C TRP A 50 17.69 -14.83 1.01
N ASN A 51 18.38 -14.80 -0.13
CA ASN A 51 19.82 -14.55 -0.22
C ASN A 51 20.12 -13.50 -1.30
N GLU A 52 21.39 -13.07 -1.37
CA GLU A 52 21.84 -12.03 -2.29
C GLU A 52 21.56 -12.40 -3.76
N LYS A 53 21.81 -13.66 -4.14
CA LYS A 53 21.52 -14.17 -5.48
C LYS A 53 20.04 -14.07 -5.85
N PHE A 54 19.15 -14.39 -4.92
CA PHE A 54 17.71 -14.26 -5.15
C PHE A 54 17.29 -12.79 -5.28
N LEU A 55 17.86 -11.91 -4.46
CA LEU A 55 17.63 -10.46 -4.57
C LEU A 55 18.11 -9.90 -5.92
N GLU A 56 19.30 -10.30 -6.37
CA GLU A 56 19.84 -9.92 -7.70
C GLU A 56 18.90 -10.39 -8.81
N THR A 57 18.48 -11.65 -8.77
CA THR A 57 17.55 -12.24 -9.76
C THR A 57 16.24 -11.46 -9.82
N LEU A 58 15.61 -11.19 -8.68
CA LEU A 58 14.38 -10.41 -8.61
C LEU A 58 14.57 -8.97 -9.10
N THR A 59 15.69 -8.34 -8.75
CA THR A 59 15.99 -6.97 -9.15
C THR A 59 16.18 -6.89 -10.66
N GLU A 60 16.87 -7.85 -11.26
CA GLU A 60 17.04 -7.95 -12.72
C GLU A 60 15.72 -8.22 -13.43
N GLU A 61 14.90 -9.14 -12.91
CA GLU A 61 13.57 -9.45 -13.46
C GLU A 61 12.70 -8.19 -13.50
N ILE A 62 12.58 -7.48 -12.37
CA ILE A 62 11.82 -6.23 -12.28
C ILE A 62 12.44 -5.14 -13.16
N ALA A 63 13.77 -5.05 -13.22
CA ALA A 63 14.44 -4.05 -14.06
C ALA A 63 14.28 -4.31 -15.56
N SER A 64 14.08 -5.58 -15.94
CA SER A 64 13.86 -6.01 -17.33
C SER A 64 12.41 -5.86 -17.80
N PHE A 65 11.47 -5.60 -16.88
CA PHE A 65 10.06 -5.40 -17.19
C PHE A 65 9.89 -4.35 -18.29
N LYS A 66 9.01 -4.66 -19.26
CA LYS A 66 8.58 -3.73 -20.29
C LYS A 66 7.07 -3.84 -20.50
N PRO A 67 6.36 -2.72 -20.68
CA PRO A 67 4.98 -2.73 -21.15
C PRO A 67 4.85 -3.47 -22.48
N SER A 68 3.67 -4.00 -22.77
CA SER A 68 3.40 -4.61 -24.08
C SER A 68 3.68 -3.60 -25.21
N GLY A 69 4.46 -4.03 -26.21
CA GLY A 69 4.83 -3.19 -27.35
C GLY A 69 3.63 -2.68 -28.15
N GLU A 70 2.52 -3.42 -28.16
CA GLU A 70 1.26 -3.03 -28.80
C GLU A 70 0.64 -1.78 -28.19
N LEU A 71 0.92 -1.51 -26.90
CA LEU A 71 0.40 -0.34 -26.19
C LEU A 71 1.21 0.94 -26.49
N GLY A 72 2.42 0.81 -27.04
CA GLY A 72 3.29 1.97 -27.33
C GLY A 72 3.72 2.77 -26.10
N LEU A 73 3.68 2.16 -24.91
CA LEU A 73 4.00 2.82 -23.64
C LEU A 73 5.49 2.74 -23.33
N SER A 74 6.10 3.87 -22.97
CA SER A 74 7.48 3.91 -22.47
C SER A 74 7.60 3.32 -21.07
N ASP A 75 6.56 3.51 -20.24
CA ASP A 75 6.50 3.05 -18.87
C ASP A 75 5.04 2.98 -18.38
N VAL A 76 4.80 2.18 -17.34
CA VAL A 76 3.50 2.13 -16.66
C VAL A 76 3.45 3.08 -15.46
N ARG A 77 2.29 3.70 -15.26
CA ARG A 77 1.99 4.54 -14.09
C ARG A 77 1.29 3.72 -13.00
N ILE A 78 1.92 3.63 -11.83
CA ILE A 78 1.39 2.95 -10.64
C ILE A 78 0.94 4.02 -9.65
N LEU A 79 -0.38 4.20 -9.46
CA LEU A 79 -0.93 5.16 -8.49
C LEU A 79 -0.88 4.58 -7.08
N MET A 80 -0.29 5.30 -6.13
CA MET A 80 -0.27 4.90 -4.73
C MET A 80 -1.40 5.59 -3.97
N LEU A 81 -2.34 4.81 -3.45
CA LEU A 81 -3.48 5.30 -2.67
C LEU A 81 -3.45 4.74 -1.26
N GLY A 82 -4.05 5.45 -0.31
CA GLY A 82 -4.12 5.02 1.09
C GLY A 82 -4.23 6.20 2.05
N PRO A 83 -4.61 5.96 3.32
CA PRO A 83 -4.70 6.99 4.35
C PRO A 83 -3.39 7.77 4.56
N VAL A 84 -3.47 8.91 5.25
CA VAL A 84 -2.28 9.63 5.73
C VAL A 84 -1.52 8.72 6.69
N GLY A 85 -0.19 8.77 6.63
CA GLY A 85 0.66 8.02 7.56
C GLY A 85 0.88 6.54 7.20
N THR A 86 0.17 5.97 6.21
CA THR A 86 0.37 4.54 5.83
C THR A 86 1.67 4.25 5.09
N GLY A 87 2.50 5.26 4.85
CA GLY A 87 3.85 5.07 4.33
C GLY A 87 3.98 4.99 2.80
N LYS A 88 3.02 5.52 2.03
CA LYS A 88 3.08 5.60 0.55
C LYS A 88 4.42 6.17 0.02
N SER A 89 4.77 7.37 0.46
CA SER A 89 6.01 8.05 0.05
C SER A 89 7.27 7.29 0.52
N SER A 90 7.21 6.71 1.72
CA SER A 90 8.28 5.87 2.28
C SER A 90 8.46 4.58 1.46
N PHE A 91 7.37 3.95 1.02
CA PHE A 91 7.39 2.76 0.16
C PHE A 91 8.15 3.06 -1.14
N TYR A 92 7.83 4.17 -1.81
CA TYR A 92 8.60 4.60 -2.98
C TYR A 92 10.09 4.82 -2.66
N ASN A 93 10.40 5.52 -1.56
CA ASN A 93 11.80 5.78 -1.18
C ASN A 93 12.57 4.47 -0.94
N THR A 94 11.94 3.46 -0.36
CA THR A 94 12.51 2.10 -0.20
C THR A 94 12.82 1.47 -1.55
N ILE A 95 11.84 1.40 -2.46
CA ILE A 95 12.04 0.82 -3.80
C ILE A 95 13.13 1.58 -4.57
N ASN A 96 13.09 2.90 -4.58
CA ASN A 96 14.10 3.72 -5.25
C ASN A 96 15.51 3.52 -4.67
N SER A 97 15.62 3.26 -3.36
CA SER A 97 16.92 3.01 -2.72
C SER A 97 17.49 1.64 -3.08
N VAL A 98 16.64 0.61 -3.18
CA VAL A 98 17.03 -0.74 -3.65
C VAL A 98 17.61 -0.66 -5.06
N PHE A 99 16.86 -0.10 -6.02
CA PHE A 99 17.32 -0.04 -7.41
C PHE A 99 18.54 0.87 -7.64
N LYS A 100 18.74 1.89 -6.81
CA LYS A 100 19.94 2.74 -6.87
C LYS A 100 21.16 2.14 -6.17
N GLY A 101 20.98 1.15 -5.29
CA GLY A 101 22.03 0.63 -4.42
C GLY A 101 22.53 1.61 -3.36
N ARG A 102 21.72 2.62 -3.00
CA ARG A 102 22.04 3.59 -1.93
C ARG A 102 20.77 4.22 -1.37
N ILE A 103 20.82 4.64 -0.12
CA ILE A 103 19.71 5.35 0.53
C ILE A 103 19.41 6.64 -0.23
N THR A 104 18.13 6.84 -0.55
CA THR A 104 17.63 8.07 -1.19
C THR A 104 16.28 8.46 -0.62
N GLN A 105 16.08 9.76 -0.47
CA GLN A 105 14.79 10.35 -0.10
C GLN A 105 14.41 11.35 -1.18
N ARG A 106 13.47 10.97 -2.03
CA ARG A 106 12.98 11.78 -3.15
C ARG A 106 11.53 12.20 -2.97
N ALA A 107 10.71 11.33 -2.39
CA ALA A 107 9.39 11.71 -1.93
C ALA A 107 9.51 12.26 -0.49
N PRO A 108 8.94 13.44 -0.19
CA PRO A 108 8.78 13.90 1.18
C PRO A 108 8.04 12.85 2.00
N SER A 109 8.61 12.45 3.14
CA SER A 109 8.03 11.44 4.01
C SER A 109 8.27 11.83 5.46
N GLY A 110 7.27 11.64 6.32
CA GLY A 110 7.32 12.00 7.72
C GLY A 110 6.03 11.62 8.44
N ILE A 111 6.03 11.81 9.76
CA ILE A 111 4.87 11.57 10.61
C ILE A 111 4.17 12.91 10.84
N GLY A 112 2.89 12.98 10.52
CA GLY A 112 2.07 14.17 10.69
C GLY A 112 0.60 13.80 10.68
N THR A 113 -0.24 14.65 11.28
CA THR A 113 -1.70 14.48 11.28
C THR A 113 -2.33 14.88 9.94
N GLN A 114 -1.61 15.63 9.11
CA GLN A 114 -2.00 16.05 7.76
C GLN A 114 -1.05 15.46 6.72
N SER A 115 -1.50 15.35 5.48
CA SER A 115 -0.66 14.87 4.39
C SER A 115 0.50 15.83 4.11
N ILE A 116 1.73 15.30 4.10
CA ILE A 116 2.93 16.04 3.70
C ILE A 116 2.98 16.19 2.18
N THR A 117 2.45 15.20 1.46
CA THR A 117 2.36 15.21 0.00
C THR A 117 1.20 16.10 -0.42
N THR A 118 1.49 17.26 -0.99
CA THR A 118 0.48 18.25 -1.42
C THR A 118 0.21 18.26 -2.92
N ALA A 119 0.92 17.44 -3.71
CA ALA A 119 0.79 17.40 -5.17
C ALA A 119 0.74 15.97 -5.70
N TYR A 120 0.05 15.77 -6.83
CA TYR A 120 0.12 14.54 -7.62
C TYR A 120 1.51 14.42 -8.24
N THR A 121 2.37 13.57 -7.68
CA THR A 121 3.80 13.57 -8.02
C THR A 121 4.24 12.22 -8.59
N PRO A 122 4.53 12.14 -9.90
CA PRO A 122 5.12 10.95 -10.49
C PRO A 122 6.62 10.88 -10.21
N TYR A 123 7.06 9.73 -9.70
CA TYR A 123 8.44 9.43 -9.40
C TYR A 123 8.97 8.28 -10.25
N VAL A 124 9.94 8.60 -11.11
CA VAL A 124 10.69 7.61 -11.88
C VAL A 124 11.66 6.86 -10.97
N VAL A 125 11.67 5.54 -11.08
CA VAL A 125 12.66 4.67 -10.45
C VAL A 125 13.87 4.56 -11.37
N LYS A 126 15.07 4.79 -10.82
CA LYS A 126 16.32 4.69 -11.57
C LYS A 126 17.17 3.55 -11.02
N ALA A 127 17.68 2.72 -11.92
CA ALA A 127 18.68 1.71 -11.61
C ALA A 127 20.04 2.37 -11.26
N ARG A 128 20.96 1.58 -10.69
CA ARG A 128 22.33 1.99 -10.38
C ARG A 128 23.09 2.53 -11.58
N SER A 129 22.81 2.01 -12.78
CA SER A 129 23.37 2.48 -14.06
C SER A 129 22.89 3.88 -14.47
N GLY A 130 21.88 4.43 -13.79
CA GLY A 130 21.21 5.67 -14.15
C GLY A 130 20.05 5.48 -15.14
N ALA A 131 19.90 4.29 -15.72
CA ALA A 131 18.77 3.94 -16.57
C ALA A 131 17.45 4.02 -15.78
N SER A 132 16.41 4.52 -16.43
CA SER A 132 15.07 4.55 -15.85
C SER A 132 14.38 3.21 -16.06
N LEU A 133 13.68 2.73 -15.04
CA LEU A 133 12.82 1.55 -15.19
C LEU A 133 11.56 1.92 -15.99
N ASN A 134 10.93 0.93 -16.60
CA ASN A 134 9.70 1.10 -17.38
C ASN A 134 8.44 1.16 -16.50
N PHE A 135 8.55 1.67 -15.28
CA PHE A 135 7.43 2.02 -14.42
C PHE A 135 7.77 3.21 -13.54
N ARG A 136 6.73 3.94 -13.11
CA ARG A 136 6.82 5.03 -12.15
C ARG A 136 5.74 4.91 -11.08
N PHE A 137 6.05 5.40 -9.89
CA PHE A 137 5.06 5.52 -8.82
C PHE A 137 4.49 6.93 -8.82
N CYS A 138 3.18 7.05 -8.83
CA CYS A 138 2.49 8.33 -8.74
C CYS A 138 1.97 8.47 -7.31
N ASP A 139 2.64 9.32 -6.54
CA ASP A 139 2.28 9.58 -5.15
C ASP A 139 1.22 10.68 -5.08
N THR A 140 0.37 10.59 -4.07
CA THR A 140 -0.71 11.55 -3.82
C THR A 140 -0.80 11.87 -2.34
N ARG A 141 -1.58 12.92 -2.02
CA ARG A 141 -2.07 13.10 -0.64
C ARG A 141 -2.87 11.88 -0.19
N GLY A 142 -3.13 11.81 1.12
CA GLY A 142 -3.88 10.70 1.68
C GLY A 142 -5.37 10.74 1.30
N LEU A 143 -6.10 9.73 1.74
CA LEU A 143 -7.55 9.62 1.62
C LEU A 143 -8.27 10.10 2.91
N GLU A 144 -7.72 11.09 3.61
CA GLU A 144 -8.28 11.59 4.86
C GLU A 144 -9.61 12.34 4.68
N VAL A 145 -10.46 12.31 5.71
CA VAL A 145 -11.65 13.16 5.78
C VAL A 145 -11.31 14.36 6.68
N PRO A 146 -11.62 15.62 6.29
CA PRO A 146 -12.36 16.04 5.10
C PRO A 146 -11.49 16.57 3.94
N GLN A 147 -10.16 16.55 4.03
CA GLN A 147 -9.26 17.27 3.10
C GLN A 147 -8.45 16.37 2.14
N GLY A 148 -8.62 15.05 2.25
CA GLY A 148 -7.97 14.06 1.40
C GLY A 148 -8.67 13.92 0.05
N LEU A 149 -8.19 12.98 -0.75
CA LEU A 149 -8.78 12.70 -2.05
C LEU A 149 -10.19 12.10 -1.93
N ASP A 150 -11.13 12.65 -2.69
CA ASP A 150 -12.45 12.05 -2.85
C ASP A 150 -12.52 11.07 -4.05
N ASN A 151 -13.66 10.40 -4.21
CA ASN A 151 -13.86 9.40 -5.28
C ASN A 151 -13.81 10.02 -6.67
N LEU A 152 -14.27 11.27 -6.83
CA LEU A 152 -14.28 11.94 -8.13
C LEU A 152 -12.86 12.35 -8.53
N GLU A 153 -12.08 12.89 -7.59
CA GLU A 153 -10.66 13.16 -7.77
C GLU A 153 -9.88 11.88 -8.07
N CYS A 154 -10.20 10.76 -7.40
CA CYS A 154 -9.62 9.45 -7.72
C CYS A 154 -9.93 9.04 -9.17
N ASN A 155 -11.16 9.21 -9.64
CA ASN A 155 -11.51 8.91 -11.04
C ASN A 155 -10.73 9.77 -12.02
N TYR A 156 -10.61 11.08 -11.77
CA TYR A 156 -9.79 11.96 -12.61
C TYR A 156 -8.31 11.54 -12.62
N LEU A 157 -7.76 11.12 -11.48
CA LEU A 157 -6.40 10.58 -11.42
C LEU A 157 -6.27 9.31 -12.26
N LEU A 158 -7.19 8.35 -12.08
CA LEU A 158 -7.18 7.07 -12.79
C LEU A 158 -7.27 7.23 -14.31
N ASP A 159 -8.16 8.13 -14.76
CA ASP A 159 -8.37 8.40 -16.18
C ASP A 159 -7.27 9.27 -16.82
N GLY A 160 -6.31 9.77 -16.03
CA GLY A 160 -5.21 10.60 -16.52
C GLY A 160 -5.61 12.06 -16.74
N ASN A 161 -6.74 12.50 -16.17
CA ASN A 161 -7.23 13.87 -16.31
C ASN A 161 -6.44 14.88 -15.47
N ILE A 162 -5.50 14.44 -14.63
CA ILE A 162 -4.70 15.33 -13.76
C ILE A 162 -3.26 15.36 -14.26
N SER A 163 -2.75 16.55 -14.58
CA SER A 163 -1.37 16.72 -15.03
C SER A 163 -0.35 16.40 -13.92
N ASP A 164 0.82 15.90 -14.32
CA ASP A 164 1.95 15.71 -13.41
C ASP A 164 2.23 16.99 -12.60
N PHE A 165 2.48 16.82 -11.29
CA PHE A 165 2.74 17.89 -10.32
C PHE A 165 1.56 18.83 -10.05
N TYR A 166 0.33 18.41 -10.36
CA TYR A 166 -0.86 19.16 -9.96
C TYR A 166 -0.89 19.37 -8.44
N GLU A 167 -0.95 20.63 -8.03
CA GLU A 167 -1.07 21.02 -6.63
C GLU A 167 -2.52 20.93 -6.17
N PHE A 168 -2.72 20.19 -5.10
CA PHE A 168 -4.02 19.96 -4.55
C PHE A 168 -4.50 21.14 -3.69
N ASN A 169 -5.73 21.58 -3.91
CA ASN A 169 -6.36 22.60 -3.08
C ASN A 169 -7.29 21.94 -2.05
N PRO A 170 -7.00 22.04 -0.74
CA PRO A 170 -7.85 21.45 0.30
C PRO A 170 -9.21 22.18 0.45
N ALA A 171 -9.35 23.38 -0.12
CA ALA A 171 -10.58 24.17 -0.03
C ALA A 171 -11.52 23.97 -1.22
N THR A 172 -11.03 23.47 -2.35
CA THR A 172 -11.84 23.33 -3.58
C THR A 172 -11.54 21.99 -4.28
N PRO A 173 -12.57 21.16 -4.54
CA PRO A 173 -12.41 19.96 -5.35
C PRO A 173 -11.88 20.27 -6.74
N ILE A 174 -11.26 19.28 -7.37
CA ILE A 174 -10.83 19.39 -8.77
C ILE A 174 -12.06 19.44 -9.69
N CYS A 175 -12.04 20.39 -10.63
CA CYS A 175 -13.01 20.52 -11.70
C CYS A 175 -12.31 20.65 -13.08
N PRO A 176 -13.00 20.32 -14.18
CA PRO A 176 -12.45 20.41 -15.53
C PRO A 176 -11.95 21.81 -15.93
N GLU A 177 -12.40 22.86 -15.24
CA GLU A 177 -11.99 24.25 -15.48
C GLU A 177 -10.68 24.61 -14.76
N ASN A 178 -10.18 23.76 -13.84
CA ASN A 178 -8.93 24.02 -13.14
C ASN A 178 -7.73 23.95 -14.10
N PRO A 179 -6.74 24.87 -13.97
CA PRO A 179 -5.45 24.71 -14.61
C PRO A 179 -4.80 23.37 -14.23
N GLY A 180 -4.33 22.61 -15.21
CA GLY A 180 -3.77 21.28 -15.00
C GLY A 180 -4.75 20.13 -15.19
N PHE A 181 -6.03 20.41 -15.46
CA PHE A 181 -6.98 19.39 -15.93
C PHE A 181 -6.73 19.05 -17.42
N VAL A 182 -6.66 17.76 -17.72
CA VAL A 182 -6.41 17.20 -19.06
C VAL A 182 -7.72 16.63 -19.58
N HIS A 183 -8.35 17.29 -20.56
CA HIS A 183 -9.66 16.86 -21.06
C HIS A 183 -9.65 15.58 -21.89
N LYS A 184 -8.55 15.29 -22.59
CA LYS A 184 -8.42 14.14 -23.48
C LYS A 184 -7.08 13.42 -23.24
N PRO A 185 -6.93 12.77 -22.08
CA PRO A 185 -5.72 12.01 -21.78
C PRO A 185 -5.57 10.86 -22.77
N ASN A 186 -4.36 10.63 -23.22
CA ASN A 186 -4.01 9.43 -23.96
C ASN A 186 -3.57 8.34 -22.98
N LEU A 187 -3.26 7.15 -23.51
CA LEU A 187 -2.94 5.99 -22.68
C LEU A 187 -1.75 6.24 -21.72
N LYS A 188 -0.78 7.08 -22.11
CA LYS A 188 0.42 7.34 -21.30
C LYS A 188 0.14 8.20 -20.05
N GLU A 189 -0.94 8.98 -20.04
CA GLU A 189 -1.36 9.72 -18.84
C GLU A 189 -2.23 8.88 -17.90
N LYS A 190 -2.86 7.82 -18.40
CA LYS A 190 -3.72 6.95 -17.58
C LYS A 190 -2.93 6.17 -16.53
N ILE A 191 -3.62 5.82 -15.45
CA ILE A 191 -3.09 4.91 -14.44
C ILE A 191 -3.26 3.46 -14.91
N HIS A 192 -2.20 2.68 -14.78
CA HIS A 192 -2.14 1.29 -15.28
C HIS A 192 -2.25 0.27 -14.14
N CYS A 193 -1.90 0.69 -12.92
CA CYS A 193 -1.95 -0.13 -11.73
C CYS A 193 -2.22 0.77 -10.52
N VAL A 194 -3.02 0.27 -9.58
CA VAL A 194 -3.23 0.93 -8.29
C VAL A 194 -2.55 0.10 -7.21
N LEU A 195 -1.65 0.74 -6.46
CA LEU A 195 -1.08 0.19 -5.24
C LEU A 195 -1.82 0.81 -4.05
N PHE A 196 -2.60 0.00 -3.36
CA PHE A 196 -3.32 0.45 -2.17
C PHE A 196 -2.52 0.12 -0.91
N VAL A 197 -2.14 1.14 -0.15
CA VAL A 197 -1.27 1.03 1.02
C VAL A 197 -2.11 1.21 2.28
N ILE A 198 -2.22 0.12 3.03
CA ILE A 198 -2.98 0.02 4.27
C ILE A 198 -1.99 -0.14 5.42
N ASP A 199 -2.24 0.57 6.52
CA ASP A 199 -1.52 0.33 7.76
C ASP A 199 -2.09 -0.91 8.45
N ALA A 200 -1.23 -1.92 8.63
CA ALA A 200 -1.62 -3.19 9.24
C ALA A 200 -2.04 -3.04 10.71
N ALA A 201 -1.60 -1.99 11.39
CA ALA A 201 -2.00 -1.72 12.78
C ALA A 201 -3.42 -1.14 12.89
N THR A 202 -3.96 -0.60 11.78
CA THR A 202 -5.29 0.03 11.72
C THR A 202 -6.21 -0.69 10.73
N ILE A 203 -5.90 -1.94 10.38
CA ILE A 203 -6.65 -2.71 9.38
C ILE A 203 -8.10 -2.97 9.80
N ASP A 204 -8.37 -3.03 11.11
CA ASP A 204 -9.71 -3.15 11.68
C ASP A 204 -10.52 -1.85 11.61
N GLU A 205 -9.85 -0.73 11.28
CA GLU A 205 -10.43 0.60 11.18
C GLU A 205 -10.59 1.08 9.72
N ILE A 206 -10.43 0.21 8.72
CA ILE A 206 -10.73 0.58 7.32
C ILE A 206 -12.20 1.03 7.29
N PRO A 207 -12.47 2.33 7.06
CA PRO A 207 -13.81 2.84 7.25
C PRO A 207 -14.72 2.22 6.18
N GLN A 208 -15.92 1.76 6.59
CA GLN A 208 -16.85 0.97 5.75
C GLN A 208 -17.26 1.68 4.44
N ASN A 209 -17.05 2.98 4.34
CA ASN A 209 -17.23 3.75 3.10
C ASN A 209 -16.27 3.33 1.99
N TRP A 210 -15.21 2.57 2.28
CA TRP A 210 -14.23 2.10 1.29
C TRP A 210 -14.49 0.66 0.82
N SER A 211 -15.25 -0.14 1.56
CA SER A 211 -15.52 -1.55 1.26
C SER A 211 -16.86 -1.78 0.54
N LYS A 212 -17.72 -0.75 0.45
CA LYS A 212 -19.02 -0.82 -0.22
C LYS A 212 -19.39 0.49 -0.92
N ARG A 213 -18.63 0.93 -1.94
CA ARG A 213 -19.10 1.96 -2.91
C ARG A 213 -18.45 1.76 -4.27
#